data_AF-A0A550CEC1-F1
#
_entry.id   AF-A0A550CEC1-F1
#
_cell.length_a   1.000
_cell.length_b   1.000
_cell.length_c   1.000
_cell.angle_alpha   90.00
_cell.angle_beta   90.00
_cell.angle_gamma   90.00
#
_symmetry.space_group_name_H-M   'P 1'
#
loop_
_entity.id
_entity.type
_entity.pdbx_description
1 polymer ?
#
loop_
_entity_poly.entity_id
_entity_poly.type
_entity_poly.pdbx_seq_one_letter_code
_entity_poly.pdbx_strand_id
1 'polypeptide(L)'
;MDHIGGPSYEQQKAAPPRTFTRAAPNTLSVPTDPQPPPKPPRTRQRADPATETRPATALSPFSAEYRFARHEELSMASDSTAPTKPFPGLRKTARRGPPPVPYLREEQRYCTRCRIVKPYRAHIVERFFFNFCEAAWAFTTYTFATLVGFVASHADIDIDAQIIVIIALSALFMSFTAALVIAHARQIMIGQTTVELMHIRGLKERDSAMLARVFSLWEMGAKKRTRARWDAEWGSPDREGNLWWQGSTRAEWVSVMGESWIGWIFPIGRGPSNGMDYVPNPRFDSEGRPRPREQWPEELR
;
A
#
# COMPACT_ATOMS: atom_id res chain seq x y z
N MET A 1 -36.07 1.27 -4.96
CA MET A 1 -34.61 1.03 -5.02
C MET A 1 -34.22 1.27 -6.45
N ASP A 2 -33.84 2.50 -6.77
CA ASP A 2 -33.48 2.87 -8.13
C ASP A 2 -32.15 2.22 -8.49
N HIS A 3 -32.14 1.48 -9.60
CA HIS A 3 -30.94 0.86 -10.15
C HIS A 3 -29.84 1.92 -10.31
N ILE A 4 -28.78 1.84 -9.51
CA ILE A 4 -27.52 2.54 -9.76
C ILE A 4 -26.85 1.85 -10.96
N GLY A 5 -27.46 1.98 -12.14
CA GLY A 5 -27.06 1.33 -13.38
C GLY A 5 -26.03 2.16 -14.12
N GLY A 6 -24.78 2.13 -13.66
CA GLY A 6 -23.66 2.35 -14.57
C GLY A 6 -23.60 1.18 -15.56
N PRO A 7 -23.04 1.37 -16.78
CA PRO A 7 -22.84 0.25 -17.70
C PRO A 7 -22.00 -0.82 -17.01
N SER A 8 -22.42 -2.08 -17.13
CA SER A 8 -21.71 -3.23 -16.55
C SER A 8 -20.28 -3.27 -17.09
N TYR A 9 -19.35 -3.92 -16.37
CA TYR A 9 -17.97 -4.06 -16.85
C TYR A 9 -17.90 -4.65 -18.26
N GLU A 10 -18.74 -5.67 -18.55
CA GLU A 10 -18.90 -6.24 -19.88
C GLU A 10 -19.39 -5.22 -20.93
N GLN A 11 -20.33 -4.34 -20.56
CA GLN A 11 -20.76 -3.25 -21.45
C GLN A 11 -19.66 -2.21 -21.69
N GLN A 12 -18.82 -1.94 -20.70
CA GLN A 12 -17.64 -1.07 -20.87
C GLN A 12 -16.58 -1.70 -21.77
N LYS A 13 -16.43 -3.03 -21.70
CA LYS A 13 -15.50 -3.81 -22.55
C LYS A 13 -15.98 -3.94 -23.99
N ALA A 14 -17.30 -4.00 -24.19
CA ALA A 14 -17.95 -4.04 -25.50
C ALA A 14 -18.05 -2.68 -26.20
N ALA A 15 -17.83 -1.57 -25.48
CA ALA A 15 -17.79 -0.26 -26.10
C ALA A 15 -16.62 -0.19 -27.10
N PRO A 16 -16.85 0.21 -28.36
CA PRO A 16 -15.76 0.33 -29.32
C PRO A 16 -14.69 1.27 -28.75
N PRO A 17 -13.39 0.96 -28.93
CA PRO A 17 -12.32 1.81 -28.45
C PRO A 17 -12.59 3.22 -28.94
N ARG A 18 -12.71 4.17 -28.02
CA ARG A 18 -12.88 5.58 -28.37
C ARG A 18 -11.73 5.94 -29.28
N THR A 19 -12.01 6.05 -30.57
CA THR A 19 -11.11 6.64 -31.55
C THR A 19 -10.89 8.05 -31.04
N PHE A 20 -9.75 8.27 -30.40
CA PHE A 20 -9.20 9.60 -30.27
C PHE A 20 -8.89 10.02 -31.70
N THR A 21 -9.87 10.67 -32.33
CA THR A 21 -9.63 11.48 -33.51
C THR A 21 -8.59 12.51 -33.07
N ARG A 22 -7.34 12.21 -33.37
CA ARG A 22 -6.23 13.14 -33.28
C ARG A 22 -6.66 14.33 -34.13
N ALA A 23 -7.15 15.38 -33.48
CA ALA A 23 -7.48 16.62 -34.14
C ALA A 23 -6.25 17.00 -34.97
N ALA A 24 -6.48 17.27 -36.26
CA ALA A 24 -5.45 17.76 -37.16
C ALA A 24 -4.73 18.94 -36.49
N PRO A 25 -3.43 19.14 -36.75
CA PRO A 25 -2.69 20.29 -36.25
C PRO A 25 -3.30 21.56 -36.87
N ASN A 26 -4.30 22.12 -36.19
CA ASN A 26 -4.83 23.43 -36.51
C ASN A 26 -3.75 24.46 -36.16
N THR A 27 -3.38 25.21 -37.20
CA THR A 27 -2.65 26.48 -37.12
C THR A 27 -3.13 27.31 -35.93
N LEU A 28 -2.24 27.54 -34.98
CA LEU A 28 -2.39 28.46 -33.86
C LEU A 28 -2.47 29.91 -34.40
N SER A 29 -3.68 30.36 -34.73
CA SER A 29 -4.00 31.79 -34.70
C SER A 29 -4.26 32.15 -33.24
N VAL A 30 -3.29 32.82 -32.61
CA VAL A 30 -3.39 33.39 -31.26
C VAL A 30 -4.52 34.43 -31.26
N PRO A 31 -5.62 34.25 -30.51
CA PRO A 31 -6.60 35.30 -30.31
C PRO A 31 -5.96 36.41 -29.48
N THR A 32 -5.90 37.62 -30.01
CA THR A 32 -5.55 38.81 -29.24
C THR A 32 -6.70 39.14 -28.32
N ASP A 33 -6.59 38.77 -27.04
CA ASP A 33 -7.54 39.20 -26.01
C ASP A 33 -7.47 40.72 -25.81
N PRO A 34 -8.60 41.42 -25.64
CA PRO A 34 -8.63 42.83 -25.33
C PRO A 34 -7.99 43.08 -23.96
N GLN A 35 -7.04 44.02 -23.95
CA GLN A 35 -6.26 44.41 -22.78
C GLN A 35 -7.17 44.89 -21.63
N PRO A 36 -7.04 44.34 -20.41
CA PRO A 36 -7.83 44.80 -19.27
C PRO A 36 -7.41 46.23 -18.86
N PRO A 37 -8.34 47.04 -18.32
CA PRO A 37 -8.07 48.41 -17.94
C PRO A 37 -7.03 48.50 -16.82
N PRO A 38 -6.24 49.60 -16.77
CA PRO A 38 -5.18 49.78 -15.80
C PRO A 38 -5.73 49.84 -14.37
N LYS A 39 -5.12 49.06 -13.47
CA LYS A 39 -5.45 49.07 -12.03
C LYS A 39 -5.04 50.42 -11.41
N PRO A 40 -5.86 50.98 -10.51
CA PRO A 40 -5.52 52.23 -9.82
C PRO A 40 -4.31 52.06 -8.89
N PRO A 41 -3.56 53.14 -8.63
CA PRO A 41 -2.35 53.12 -7.82
C PRO A 41 -2.66 52.73 -6.37
N ARG A 42 -1.98 51.69 -5.90
CA ARG A 42 -2.11 51.16 -4.53
C ARG A 42 -1.31 52.03 -3.57
N THR A 43 -2.01 52.78 -2.72
CA THR A 43 -1.43 53.59 -1.64
C THR A 43 -0.66 52.68 -0.68
N ARG A 44 0.64 52.93 -0.53
CA ARG A 44 1.56 52.16 0.31
C ARG A 44 1.38 52.58 1.77
N GLN A 45 0.54 51.87 2.51
CA GLN A 45 0.49 51.99 3.98
C GLN A 45 1.76 51.36 4.56
N ARG A 46 2.51 52.19 5.28
CA ARG A 46 3.70 51.84 6.07
C ARG A 46 3.22 51.16 7.35
N ALA A 47 3.60 49.90 7.56
CA ALA A 47 3.35 49.18 8.80
C ALA A 47 4.60 49.21 9.68
N ASP A 48 4.40 49.50 10.96
CA ASP A 48 5.40 49.50 12.03
C ASP A 48 5.80 48.07 12.43
N PRO A 49 6.99 47.87 13.03
CA PRO A 49 7.50 46.55 13.41
C PRO A 49 6.95 46.13 14.79
N ALA A 50 6.12 45.09 14.83
CA ALA A 50 5.72 44.43 16.06
C ALA A 50 6.32 43.01 16.14
N THR A 51 7.18 42.86 17.13
CA THR A 51 7.60 41.66 17.88
C THR A 51 6.94 40.33 17.48
N GLU A 52 7.74 39.46 16.86
CA GLU A 52 7.37 38.09 16.47
C GLU A 52 7.63 37.10 17.62
N THR A 53 6.59 36.81 18.40
CA THR A 53 6.58 35.66 19.32
C THR A 53 6.14 34.43 18.55
N ARG A 54 7.06 33.50 18.33
CA ARG A 54 6.84 32.24 17.61
C ARG A 54 6.26 31.18 18.56
N PRO A 55 5.12 30.55 18.21
CA PRO A 55 5.08 29.10 18.31
C PRO A 55 4.33 28.46 17.13
N ALA A 56 4.91 27.40 16.56
CA ALA A 56 4.23 26.20 16.07
C ALA A 56 5.17 25.40 15.15
N THR A 57 5.63 24.24 15.62
CA THR A 57 6.05 23.16 14.74
C THR A 57 4.78 22.44 14.31
N ALA A 58 4.45 22.56 13.02
CA ALA A 58 3.30 21.96 12.39
C ALA A 58 3.38 20.41 12.41
N LEU A 59 2.33 19.79 12.94
CA LEU A 59 2.04 18.38 12.73
C LEU A 59 1.45 18.17 11.33
N SER A 60 1.91 17.10 10.68
CA SER A 60 1.53 16.63 9.35
C SER A 60 0.02 16.35 9.20
N PRO A 61 -0.63 16.69 8.06
CA PRO A 61 -2.07 16.50 7.85
C PRO A 61 -2.43 15.15 7.21
N PHE A 62 -1.71 14.05 7.52
CA PHE A 62 -2.02 12.75 6.93
C PHE A 62 -2.13 11.64 7.97
N SER A 63 -3.14 11.74 8.84
CA SER A 63 -3.55 10.63 9.68
C SER A 63 -5.05 10.67 10.00
N ALA A 64 -5.73 9.57 9.62
CA ALA A 64 -6.75 8.92 10.43
C ALA A 64 -8.17 9.51 10.51
N GLU A 65 -8.83 9.77 9.38
CA GLU A 65 -10.27 10.08 9.37
C GLU A 65 -11.16 9.00 8.72
N TYR A 66 -10.71 7.74 8.63
CA TYR A 66 -11.52 6.64 8.07
C TYR A 66 -11.73 5.42 8.96
N ARG A 67 -11.55 5.56 10.27
CA ARG A 67 -12.06 4.59 11.26
C ARG A 67 -12.46 5.37 12.51
N PHE A 68 -13.76 5.52 12.78
CA PHE A 68 -14.37 5.30 14.10
C PHE A 68 -15.85 5.70 14.24
N ALA A 69 -16.58 6.05 13.18
CA ALA A 69 -18.02 6.37 13.28
C ALA A 69 -18.98 5.17 13.50
N ARG A 70 -18.54 4.08 14.15
CA ARG A 70 -19.43 2.93 14.51
C ARG A 70 -19.21 2.37 15.91
N HIS A 71 -18.54 3.09 16.80
CA HIS A 71 -18.34 2.60 18.18
C HIS A 71 -18.83 3.53 19.29
N GLU A 72 -19.41 4.69 18.96
CA GLU A 72 -19.80 5.68 19.98
C GLU A 72 -21.26 5.57 20.47
N GLU A 73 -22.13 4.84 19.76
CA GLU A 73 -23.55 4.70 20.17
C GLU A 73 -23.86 3.50 21.08
N LEU A 74 -22.85 2.73 21.50
CA LEU A 74 -23.03 1.55 22.36
C LEU A 74 -22.38 1.67 23.76
N SER A 75 -21.95 2.87 24.16
CA SER A 75 -21.12 3.07 25.36
C SER A 75 -21.79 3.80 26.54
N MET A 76 -23.12 3.90 26.61
CA MET A 76 -23.79 4.57 27.75
C MET A 76 -24.73 3.68 28.60
N ALA A 77 -24.82 2.38 28.35
CA ALA A 77 -25.47 1.45 29.29
C ALA A 77 -24.42 0.78 30.20
N SER A 78 -23.82 1.60 31.08
CA SER A 78 -23.00 1.15 32.20
C SER A 78 -23.94 0.64 33.30
N ASP A 79 -24.45 -0.59 33.15
CA ASP A 79 -25.13 -1.27 34.23
C ASP A 79 -24.14 -2.15 35.00
N SER A 80 -23.86 -1.71 36.22
CA SER A 80 -22.93 -2.28 37.19
C SER A 80 -23.42 -3.68 37.59
N THR A 81 -22.97 -4.71 36.86
CA THR A 81 -23.20 -6.10 37.24
C THR A 81 -21.87 -6.72 37.65
N ALA A 82 -21.85 -7.25 38.88
CA ALA A 82 -20.72 -7.87 39.56
C ALA A 82 -19.88 -8.82 38.68
N PRO A 83 -18.58 -9.02 39.01
CA PRO A 83 -17.72 -9.98 38.32
C PRO A 83 -18.32 -11.38 38.41
N THR A 84 -19.04 -11.77 37.35
CA THR A 84 -19.64 -13.08 37.26
C THR A 84 -18.49 -14.07 37.17
N LYS A 85 -18.42 -14.99 38.15
CA LYS A 85 -17.41 -16.04 38.20
C LYS A 85 -17.31 -16.70 36.81
N PRO A 86 -16.09 -16.90 36.27
CA PRO A 86 -15.92 -17.49 34.95
C PRO A 86 -16.57 -18.87 34.95
N PHE A 87 -17.61 -19.05 34.12
CA PHE A 87 -18.28 -20.33 33.96
C PHE A 87 -17.22 -21.39 33.58
N PRO A 88 -16.94 -22.36 34.47
CA PRO A 88 -16.03 -23.44 34.17
C PRO A 88 -16.80 -24.42 33.27
N GLY A 89 -16.54 -24.41 31.96
CA GLY A 89 -17.10 -25.45 31.10
C GLY A 89 -17.11 -25.19 29.61
N LEU A 90 -17.13 -23.93 29.15
CA LEU A 90 -17.18 -23.63 27.72
C LEU A 90 -15.92 -22.88 27.27
N ARG A 91 -14.80 -23.60 27.11
CA ARG A 91 -13.67 -23.06 26.32
C ARG A 91 -14.15 -22.97 24.87
N LYS A 92 -14.70 -21.81 24.48
CA LYS A 92 -15.04 -21.50 23.09
C LYS A 92 -13.79 -21.78 22.25
N THR A 93 -13.88 -22.73 21.34
CA THR A 93 -12.78 -23.04 20.44
C THR A 93 -12.56 -21.84 19.54
N ALA A 94 -11.39 -21.22 19.64
CA ALA A 94 -11.01 -20.12 18.76
C ALA A 94 -10.98 -20.66 17.32
N ARG A 95 -11.82 -20.12 16.44
CA ARG A 95 -11.81 -20.42 15.01
C ARG A 95 -11.47 -19.16 14.23
N ARG A 96 -10.50 -19.26 13.31
CA ARG A 96 -10.26 -18.24 12.30
C ARG A 96 -11.46 -18.25 11.35
N GLY A 97 -12.24 -17.16 11.35
CA GLY A 97 -13.31 -16.96 10.38
C GLY A 97 -12.77 -16.25 9.15
N PRO A 98 -13.22 -16.60 7.93
CA PRO A 98 -12.91 -15.83 6.74
C PRO A 98 -13.40 -14.38 6.90
N PRO A 99 -12.79 -13.41 6.20
CA PRO A 99 -13.36 -12.07 6.08
C PRO A 99 -14.83 -12.17 5.64
N PRO A 100 -15.77 -11.48 6.30
CA PRO A 100 -17.20 -11.61 5.99
C PRO A 100 -17.58 -11.03 4.61
N VAL A 101 -16.64 -10.30 3.99
CA VAL A 101 -16.87 -9.46 2.81
C VAL A 101 -16.03 -10.04 1.67
N PRO A 102 -16.66 -10.57 0.59
CA PRO A 102 -15.97 -11.23 -0.51
C PRO A 102 -15.21 -10.23 -1.41
N TYR A 103 -13.89 -10.38 -1.56
CA TYR A 103 -13.03 -9.36 -2.19
C TYR A 103 -13.29 -9.08 -3.67
N LEU A 104 -13.82 -10.04 -4.43
CA LEU A 104 -13.95 -9.90 -5.88
C LEU A 104 -15.26 -9.23 -6.32
N ARG A 105 -16.23 -9.04 -5.42
CA ARG A 105 -17.53 -8.41 -5.78
C ARG A 105 -17.33 -7.00 -6.31
N GLU A 106 -17.95 -6.71 -7.45
CA GLU A 106 -17.86 -5.40 -8.11
C GLU A 106 -18.38 -4.27 -7.23
N GLU A 107 -19.43 -4.54 -6.45
CA GLU A 107 -20.04 -3.61 -5.50
C GLU A 107 -19.02 -3.00 -4.52
N GLN A 108 -18.01 -3.77 -4.11
CA GLN A 108 -16.99 -3.31 -3.16
C GLN A 108 -15.88 -2.50 -3.83
N ARG A 109 -15.75 -2.59 -5.15
CA ARG A 109 -14.73 -1.90 -5.95
C ARG A 109 -15.28 -0.68 -6.68
N TYR A 110 -16.59 -0.48 -6.65
CA TYR A 110 -17.24 0.66 -7.27
C TYR A 110 -16.86 1.96 -6.55
N CYS A 111 -16.33 2.91 -7.30
CA CYS A 111 -16.06 4.25 -6.80
C CYS A 111 -17.23 5.17 -7.13
N THR A 112 -17.99 5.60 -6.14
CA THR A 112 -19.14 6.50 -6.31
C THR A 112 -18.75 7.84 -6.95
N ARG A 113 -17.54 8.35 -6.65
CA ARG A 113 -17.02 9.61 -7.21
C ARG A 113 -16.67 9.50 -8.69
N CYS A 114 -15.96 8.45 -9.08
CA CYS A 114 -15.52 8.27 -10.47
C CYS A 114 -16.55 7.52 -11.34
N ARG A 115 -17.58 6.94 -10.71
CA ARG A 115 -18.60 6.09 -11.36
C ARG A 115 -18.02 4.96 -12.20
N ILE A 116 -16.92 4.38 -11.72
CA ILE A 116 -16.21 3.27 -12.37
C ILE A 116 -15.93 2.17 -11.35
N VAL A 117 -16.01 0.91 -11.80
CA VAL A 117 -15.53 -0.24 -11.05
C VAL A 117 -14.01 -0.25 -11.14
N LYS A 118 -13.32 -0.08 -10.02
CA LYS A 118 -11.85 -0.06 -10.02
C LYS A 118 -11.31 -1.43 -10.46
N PRO A 119 -10.39 -1.48 -11.44
CA PRO A 119 -9.73 -2.72 -11.78
C PRO A 119 -8.93 -3.23 -10.58
N TYR A 120 -8.67 -4.53 -10.55
CA TYR A 120 -7.87 -5.11 -9.48
C TYR A 120 -6.46 -4.52 -9.53
N ARG A 121 -5.91 -4.18 -8.36
CA ARG A 121 -4.52 -3.73 -8.17
C ARG A 121 -4.03 -2.71 -9.21
N ALA A 122 -4.84 -1.69 -9.50
CA ALA A 122 -4.55 -0.64 -10.48
C ALA A 122 -3.30 0.20 -10.11
N HIS A 123 -2.09 -0.35 -10.29
CA HIS A 123 -0.83 0.25 -9.84
C HIS A 123 0.27 0.04 -10.88
N ILE A 124 0.16 0.74 -12.01
CA ILE A 124 1.19 0.79 -13.07
C ILE A 124 2.51 1.43 -12.56
N VAL A 125 2.47 2.11 -11.41
CA VAL A 125 3.58 2.93 -10.88
C VAL A 125 4.58 2.12 -10.04
N GLU A 126 4.25 0.90 -9.62
CA GLU A 126 5.06 0.17 -8.63
C GLU A 126 6.47 -0.19 -9.16
N ARG A 127 6.56 -0.72 -10.38
CA ARG A 127 7.86 -1.09 -10.99
C ARG A 127 8.80 0.11 -11.14
N PHE A 128 8.29 1.22 -11.67
CA PHE A 128 9.10 2.43 -11.84
C PHE A 128 9.55 3.02 -10.52
N PHE A 129 8.68 2.97 -9.50
CA PHE A 129 9.02 3.41 -8.16
C PHE A 129 10.13 2.54 -7.54
N PHE A 130 10.06 1.22 -7.70
CA PHE A 130 11.10 0.32 -7.23
C PHE A 130 12.46 0.61 -7.89
N ASN A 131 12.49 0.71 -9.23
CA ASN A 131 13.73 1.04 -9.97
C ASN A 131 14.28 2.42 -9.59
N PHE A 132 13.40 3.39 -9.31
CA PHE A 132 13.81 4.70 -8.80
C PHE A 132 14.46 4.58 -7.42
N CYS A 133 13.89 3.81 -6.49
CA CYS A 133 14.47 3.57 -5.17
C CYS A 133 15.83 2.86 -5.27
N GLU A 134 15.96 1.87 -6.16
CA GLU A 134 17.21 1.17 -6.41
C GLU A 134 18.29 2.11 -6.95
N ALA A 135 17.97 2.93 -7.96
CA ALA A 135 18.89 3.92 -8.52
C ALA A 135 19.30 4.98 -7.48
N ALA A 136 18.36 5.45 -6.66
CA ALA A 136 18.63 6.39 -5.58
C ALA A 136 19.54 5.78 -4.50
N TRP A 137 19.33 4.50 -4.16
CA TRP A 137 20.20 3.78 -3.23
C TRP A 137 21.62 3.61 -3.78
N ALA A 138 21.76 3.23 -5.06
CA ALA A 138 23.06 3.11 -5.72
C ALA A 138 23.80 4.46 -5.75
N PHE A 139 23.10 5.54 -6.12
CA PHE A 139 23.68 6.89 -6.18
C PHE A 139 24.14 7.40 -4.81
N THR A 140 23.32 7.21 -3.77
CA THR A 140 23.65 7.65 -2.41
C THR A 140 24.79 6.82 -1.81
N THR A 141 24.82 5.52 -2.07
CA THR A 141 25.92 4.63 -1.69
C THR A 141 27.23 5.03 -2.37
N TYR A 142 27.18 5.28 -3.68
CA TYR A 142 28.34 5.75 -4.45
C TYR A 142 28.89 7.05 -3.87
N THR A 143 28.03 8.07 -3.71
CA THR A 143 28.41 9.39 -3.18
C THR A 143 29.04 9.28 -1.79
N PHE A 144 28.41 8.52 -0.89
CA PHE A 144 28.91 8.28 0.45
C PHE A 144 30.29 7.61 0.42
N ALA A 145 30.43 6.50 -0.31
CA ALA A 145 31.67 5.74 -0.38
C ALA A 145 32.82 6.57 -0.99
N THR A 146 32.56 7.32 -2.07
CA THR A 146 33.59 8.14 -2.72
C THR A 146 34.06 9.28 -1.82
N LEU A 147 33.16 9.95 -1.11
CA LEU A 147 33.54 11.07 -0.23
C LEU A 147 34.25 10.59 1.03
N VAL A 148 33.82 9.47 1.61
CA VAL A 148 34.54 8.84 2.72
C VAL A 148 35.94 8.42 2.30
N GLY A 149 36.09 7.78 1.12
CA GLY A 149 37.40 7.42 0.57
C GLY A 149 38.28 8.63 0.28
N PHE A 150 37.70 9.72 -0.23
CA PHE A 150 38.40 10.99 -0.47
C PHE A 150 38.93 11.59 0.84
N VAL A 151 38.08 11.71 1.87
CA VAL A 151 38.46 12.24 3.18
C VAL A 151 39.52 11.36 3.84
N ALA A 152 39.37 10.03 3.78
CA ALA A 152 40.32 9.09 4.36
C ALA A 152 41.70 9.13 3.68
N SER A 153 41.77 9.48 2.39
CA SER A 153 43.02 9.59 1.64
C SER A 153 43.71 10.96 1.77
N HIS A 154 43.01 11.98 2.26
CA HIS A 154 43.50 13.36 2.36
C HIS A 154 43.37 13.91 3.78
N ALA A 155 43.76 13.12 4.79
CA ALA A 155 43.63 13.49 6.19
C ALA A 155 44.39 14.77 6.59
N ASP A 156 45.38 15.18 5.79
CA ASP A 156 46.20 16.38 6.04
C ASP A 156 45.61 17.68 5.45
N ILE A 157 44.52 17.60 4.68
CA ILE A 157 43.86 18.77 4.07
C ILE A 157 42.76 19.28 4.99
N ASP A 158 42.63 20.61 5.10
CA ASP A 158 41.51 21.25 5.81
C ASP A 158 40.17 20.85 5.15
N ILE A 159 39.40 20.01 5.83
CA ILE A 159 38.17 19.42 5.28
C ILE A 159 37.06 20.47 5.37
N ASP A 160 36.55 20.90 4.22
CA ASP A 160 35.38 21.77 4.14
C ASP A 160 34.18 21.14 4.86
N ALA A 161 33.56 21.92 5.76
CA ALA A 161 32.34 21.53 6.47
C ALA A 161 31.23 21.08 5.51
N GLN A 162 31.17 21.62 4.28
CA GLN A 162 30.22 21.19 3.25
C GLN A 162 30.39 19.71 2.89
N ILE A 163 31.62 19.20 2.79
CA ILE A 163 31.90 17.78 2.49
C ILE A 163 31.35 16.89 3.59
N ILE A 164 31.57 17.26 4.85
CA ILE A 164 31.06 16.53 6.02
C ILE A 164 29.52 16.46 5.99
N VAL A 165 28.86 17.57 5.65
CA VAL A 165 27.40 17.62 5.53
C VAL A 165 26.90 16.69 4.41
N ILE A 166 27.57 16.67 3.25
CA ILE A 166 27.19 15.78 2.13
C ILE A 166 27.38 14.31 2.51
N ILE A 167 28.47 13.96 3.23
CA ILE A 167 28.67 12.61 3.76
C ILE A 167 27.53 12.22 4.70
N ALA A 168 27.16 13.09 5.63
CA ALA A 168 26.08 12.80 6.59
C ALA A 168 24.72 12.63 5.89
N LEU A 169 24.38 13.52 4.95
CA LEU A 169 23.12 13.43 4.20
C LEU A 169 23.07 12.19 3.29
N SER A 170 24.17 11.89 2.58
CA SER A 170 24.24 10.69 1.74
C SER A 170 24.11 9.41 2.56
N ALA A 171 24.70 9.32 3.75
CA ALA A 171 24.53 8.19 4.67
C ALA A 171 23.08 8.00 5.14
N LEU A 172 22.40 9.11 5.48
CA LEU A 172 21.00 9.10 5.90
C LEU A 172 20.09 8.61 4.76
N PHE A 173 20.23 9.19 3.57
CA PHE A 173 19.45 8.79 2.41
C PHE A 173 19.77 7.38 1.94
N MET A 174 21.03 6.94 2.00
CA MET A 174 21.43 5.56 1.71
C MET A 174 20.69 4.58 2.63
N SER A 175 20.67 4.83 3.95
CA SER A 175 19.99 3.96 4.91
C SER A 175 18.48 3.92 4.68
N PHE A 176 17.87 5.08 4.45
CA PHE A 176 16.43 5.21 4.20
C PHE A 176 16.00 4.53 2.90
N THR A 177 16.72 4.78 1.81
CA THR A 177 16.43 4.17 0.49
C THR A 177 16.67 2.67 0.52
N ALA A 178 17.72 2.17 1.18
CA ALA A 178 17.94 0.74 1.37
C ALA A 178 16.76 0.08 2.09
N ALA A 179 16.24 0.69 3.17
CA ALA A 179 15.09 0.17 3.88
C ALA A 179 13.83 0.13 2.99
N LEU A 180 13.61 1.14 2.15
CA LEU A 180 12.53 1.15 1.16
C LEU A 180 12.70 0.05 0.11
N VAL A 181 13.88 -0.10 -0.48
CA VAL A 181 14.17 -1.16 -1.46
C VAL A 181 13.89 -2.53 -0.85
N ILE A 182 14.36 -2.81 0.37
CA ILE A 182 14.12 -4.09 1.06
C ILE A 182 12.62 -4.30 1.31
N ALA A 183 11.92 -3.27 1.79
CA ALA A 183 10.49 -3.36 2.08
C ALA A 183 9.67 -3.65 0.81
N HIS A 184 9.95 -2.94 -0.29
CA HIS A 184 9.26 -3.13 -1.57
C HIS A 184 9.65 -4.45 -2.23
N ALA A 185 10.92 -4.84 -2.20
CA ALA A 185 11.34 -6.15 -2.72
C ALA A 185 10.59 -7.28 -1.99
N ARG A 186 10.45 -7.17 -0.66
CA ARG A 186 9.66 -8.13 0.12
C ARG A 186 8.18 -8.12 -0.26
N GLN A 187 7.58 -6.94 -0.44
CA GLN A 187 6.18 -6.82 -0.87
C GLN A 187 5.95 -7.46 -2.25
N ILE A 188 6.81 -7.18 -3.21
CA ILE A 188 6.81 -7.77 -4.55
C ILE A 188 6.96 -9.29 -4.44
N MET A 189 7.94 -9.79 -3.70
CA MET A 189 8.15 -11.23 -3.53
C MET A 189 6.99 -11.98 -2.86
N ILE A 190 6.11 -11.28 -2.14
CA ILE A 190 4.93 -11.87 -1.47
C ILE A 190 3.65 -11.61 -2.30
N GLY A 191 3.76 -10.86 -3.40
CA GLY A 191 2.61 -10.50 -4.24
C GLY A 191 1.63 -9.60 -3.50
N GLN A 192 2.10 -8.63 -2.71
CA GLN A 192 1.26 -7.73 -1.90
C GLN A 192 1.54 -6.27 -2.18
N THR A 193 0.49 -5.47 -2.35
CA THR A 193 0.58 -4.01 -2.29
C THR A 193 0.57 -3.54 -0.83
N THR A 194 0.99 -2.30 -0.58
CA THR A 194 0.90 -1.70 0.76
C THR A 194 -0.54 -1.67 1.31
N VAL A 195 -1.54 -1.47 0.45
CA VAL A 195 -2.96 -1.47 0.86
C VAL A 195 -3.41 -2.88 1.27
N GLU A 196 -3.02 -3.90 0.50
CA GLU A 196 -3.30 -5.31 0.83
C GLU A 196 -2.60 -5.72 2.13
N LEU A 197 -1.34 -5.28 2.32
CA LEU A 197 -0.60 -5.51 3.56
C LEU A 197 -1.33 -4.92 4.79
N MET A 198 -1.94 -3.73 4.67
CA MET A 198 -2.76 -3.16 5.75
C MET A 198 -3.96 -4.05 6.09
N HIS A 199 -4.60 -4.64 5.08
CA HIS A 199 -5.71 -5.56 5.30
C HIS A 199 -5.25 -6.85 6.02
N ILE A 200 -4.14 -7.43 5.56
CA ILE A 200 -3.56 -8.65 6.14
C ILE A 200 -3.07 -8.40 7.57
N ARG A 201 -2.50 -7.22 7.86
CA ARG A 201 -2.17 -6.81 9.23
C ARG A 201 -3.42 -6.76 10.11
N GLY A 202 -4.51 -6.17 9.63
CA GLY A 202 -5.79 -6.16 10.35
C GLY A 202 -6.35 -7.55 10.62
N LEU A 203 -6.19 -8.51 9.69
CA LEU A 203 -6.53 -9.92 9.92
C LEU A 203 -5.66 -10.53 11.03
N LYS A 204 -4.33 -10.35 10.97
CA LYS A 204 -3.38 -10.86 11.97
C LYS A 204 -3.59 -10.27 13.36
N GLU A 205 -3.96 -9.00 13.44
CA GLU A 205 -4.31 -8.29 14.68
C GLU A 205 -5.58 -8.90 15.29
N ARG A 206 -6.65 -9.09 14.50
CA ARG A 206 -7.88 -9.76 14.94
C ARG A 206 -7.62 -11.19 15.44
N ASP A 207 -6.85 -11.97 14.69
CA ASP A 207 -6.42 -13.31 15.09
C ASP A 207 -5.66 -13.28 16.41
N SER A 208 -4.74 -12.32 16.56
CA SER A 208 -3.93 -12.18 17.77
C SER A 208 -4.76 -11.77 18.99
N ALA A 209 -5.74 -10.88 18.80
CA ALA A 209 -6.69 -10.47 19.83
C ALA A 209 -7.63 -11.62 20.23
N MET A 210 -8.13 -12.41 19.27
CA MET A 210 -8.93 -13.61 19.54
C MET A 210 -8.14 -14.63 20.35
N LEU A 211 -6.89 -14.90 19.95
CA LEU A 211 -6.01 -15.81 20.68
C LEU A 211 -5.70 -15.32 22.09
N ALA A 212 -5.52 -14.01 22.29
CA ALA A 212 -5.29 -13.42 23.60
C ALA A 212 -6.51 -13.53 24.54
N ARG A 213 -7.73 -13.64 24.00
CA ARG A 213 -8.95 -13.87 24.80
C ARG A 213 -9.11 -15.33 25.24
N VAL A 214 -8.58 -16.27 24.46
CA VAL A 214 -8.77 -17.72 24.71
C VAL A 214 -7.58 -18.34 25.46
N PHE A 215 -6.37 -17.80 25.26
CA PHE A 215 -5.15 -18.31 25.87
C PHE A 215 -4.56 -17.27 26.81
N SER A 216 -4.12 -17.73 27.98
CA SER A 216 -3.34 -16.93 28.92
C SER A 216 -1.93 -16.62 28.39
N LEU A 217 -1.24 -15.64 28.98
CA LEU A 217 0.13 -15.25 28.60
C LEU A 217 1.13 -16.41 28.68
N TRP A 218 0.92 -17.35 29.62
CA TRP A 218 1.79 -18.51 29.82
C TRP A 218 1.53 -19.66 28.83
N GLU A 219 0.41 -19.63 28.10
CA GLU A 219 0.03 -20.66 27.13
C GLU A 219 0.56 -20.36 25.70
N MET A 220 1.75 -19.75 25.59
CA MET A 220 2.36 -19.40 24.29
C MET A 220 2.47 -20.59 23.33
N GLY A 221 2.74 -21.79 23.86
CA GLY A 221 2.78 -23.02 23.07
C GLY A 221 1.42 -23.39 22.47
N ALA A 222 0.34 -23.25 23.23
CA ALA A 222 -1.02 -23.52 22.74
C ALA A 222 -1.46 -22.47 21.70
N LYS A 223 -1.08 -21.21 21.90
CA LYS A 223 -1.28 -20.12 20.94
C LYS A 223 -0.58 -20.40 19.60
N LYS A 224 0.70 -20.80 19.64
CA LYS A 224 1.48 -21.17 18.43
C LYS A 224 0.87 -22.37 17.71
N ARG A 225 0.49 -23.43 18.44
CA ARG A 225 -0.18 -24.63 17.86
C ARG A 225 -1.52 -24.29 17.22
N THR A 226 -2.31 -23.41 17.83
CA THR A 226 -3.60 -22.98 17.29
C THR A 226 -3.42 -22.19 16.00
N ARG A 227 -2.45 -21.25 15.96
CA ARG A 227 -2.12 -20.53 14.73
C ARG A 227 -1.60 -21.46 13.64
N ALA A 228 -0.73 -22.41 13.98
CA ALA A 228 -0.25 -23.42 13.04
C ALA A 228 -1.40 -24.29 12.48
N ARG A 229 -2.39 -24.65 13.32
CA ARG A 229 -3.60 -25.34 12.85
C ARG A 229 -4.41 -24.48 11.89
N TRP A 230 -4.61 -23.19 12.18
CA TRP A 230 -5.29 -22.28 11.27
C TRP A 230 -4.53 -22.08 9.97
N ASP A 231 -3.20 -22.02 10.01
CA ASP A 231 -2.36 -21.90 8.81
C ASP A 231 -2.34 -23.23 8.02
N ALA A 232 -2.49 -24.39 8.68
CA ALA A 232 -2.69 -25.66 8.01
C ALA A 232 -4.09 -25.73 7.35
N GLU A 233 -5.13 -25.22 7.99
CA GLU A 233 -6.49 -25.24 7.44
C GLU A 233 -6.72 -24.20 6.34
N TRP A 234 -6.17 -22.98 6.47
CA TRP A 234 -6.47 -21.85 5.59
C TRP A 234 -5.27 -21.33 4.81
N GLY A 235 -4.08 -21.86 5.07
CA GLY A 235 -2.83 -21.31 4.54
C GLY A 235 -2.30 -20.13 5.35
N SER A 236 -1.05 -19.78 5.09
CA SER A 236 -0.43 -18.59 5.68
C SER A 236 -1.10 -17.32 5.09
N PRO A 237 -1.53 -16.35 5.93
CA PRO A 237 -2.14 -15.10 5.46
C PRO A 237 -1.26 -14.29 4.51
N ASP A 238 0.07 -14.44 4.58
CA ASP A 238 0.98 -13.71 3.69
C ASP A 238 1.09 -14.37 2.31
N ARG A 239 0.86 -15.68 2.20
CA ARG A 239 1.11 -16.46 0.98
C ARG A 239 -0.17 -17.09 0.46
N GLU A 240 -0.45 -18.32 0.85
CA GLU A 240 -1.59 -19.11 0.37
C GLU A 240 -2.95 -18.44 0.67
N GLY A 241 -3.04 -17.70 1.77
CA GLY A 241 -4.20 -16.89 2.16
C GLY A 241 -4.22 -15.48 1.57
N ASN A 242 -3.30 -15.14 0.66
CA ASN A 242 -3.35 -13.94 -0.17
C ASN A 242 -4.02 -14.29 -1.51
N LEU A 243 -5.04 -13.51 -1.87
CA LEU A 243 -5.83 -13.68 -3.09
C LEU A 243 -4.99 -13.58 -4.36
N TRP A 244 -3.88 -12.86 -4.33
CA TRP A 244 -3.05 -12.62 -5.50
C TRP A 244 -1.78 -13.47 -5.54
N TRP A 245 -1.62 -14.43 -4.63
CA TRP A 245 -0.44 -15.29 -4.57
C TRP A 245 -0.40 -16.32 -5.70
N GLN A 246 0.64 -16.27 -6.52
CA GLN A 246 0.92 -17.11 -7.69
C GLN A 246 1.65 -18.42 -7.35
N GLY A 247 1.84 -18.72 -6.06
CA GLY A 247 2.43 -19.98 -5.61
C GLY A 247 3.93 -19.92 -5.29
N SER A 248 4.68 -18.97 -5.84
CA SER A 248 6.12 -18.81 -5.55
C SER A 248 6.59 -17.37 -5.56
N THR A 249 7.64 -17.07 -4.80
CA THR A 249 8.23 -15.73 -4.71
C THR A 249 8.82 -15.27 -6.04
N ARG A 250 9.36 -16.21 -6.83
CA ARG A 250 9.90 -15.92 -8.17
C ARG A 250 8.80 -15.59 -9.16
N ALA A 251 7.67 -16.31 -9.13
CA ALA A 251 6.54 -16.01 -10.01
C ALA A 251 6.01 -14.60 -9.74
N GLU A 252 5.86 -14.22 -8.47
CA GLU A 252 5.49 -12.85 -8.10
C GLU A 252 6.48 -11.81 -8.60
N TRP A 253 7.78 -12.03 -8.37
CA TRP A 253 8.83 -11.15 -8.85
C TRP A 253 8.78 -10.95 -10.36
N VAL A 254 8.69 -12.04 -11.12
CA VAL A 254 8.61 -12.01 -12.59
C VAL A 254 7.32 -11.33 -13.07
N SER A 255 6.21 -11.50 -12.35
CA SER A 255 4.95 -10.86 -12.73
C SER A 255 4.99 -9.33 -12.64
N VAL A 256 5.81 -8.78 -11.74
CA VAL A 256 6.00 -7.32 -11.58
C VAL A 256 7.17 -6.81 -12.43
N MET A 257 8.33 -7.46 -12.33
CA MET A 257 9.59 -6.99 -12.92
C MET A 257 9.80 -7.47 -14.37
N GLY A 258 9.07 -8.49 -14.81
CA GLY A 258 9.24 -9.16 -16.10
C GLY A 258 10.27 -10.30 -16.06
N GLU A 259 10.42 -11.01 -17.18
CA GLU A 259 11.33 -12.16 -17.29
C GLU A 259 12.80 -11.74 -17.49
N SER A 260 13.02 -10.55 -18.05
CA SER A 260 14.35 -10.04 -18.37
C SER A 260 15.03 -9.44 -17.15
N TRP A 261 16.19 -9.97 -16.78
CA TRP A 261 17.03 -9.44 -15.69
C TRP A 261 17.48 -7.99 -15.94
N ILE A 262 17.68 -7.60 -17.21
CA ILE A 262 18.03 -6.21 -17.57
C ILE A 262 16.88 -5.27 -17.23
N GLY A 263 15.64 -5.72 -17.42
CA GLY A 263 14.43 -4.98 -17.03
C GLY A 263 14.24 -4.87 -15.52
N TRP A 264 14.99 -5.63 -14.72
CA TRP A 264 14.95 -5.52 -13.27
C TRP A 264 15.73 -4.31 -12.78
N ILE A 265 16.87 -4.03 -13.41
CA ILE A 265 17.77 -2.93 -13.03
C ILE A 265 17.37 -1.63 -13.74
N PHE A 266 17.08 -1.71 -15.04
CA PHE A 266 16.77 -0.53 -15.85
C PHE A 266 15.26 -0.34 -15.99
N PRO A 267 14.75 0.92 -16.01
CA PRO A 267 13.34 1.23 -16.23
C PRO A 267 12.95 1.04 -17.72
N ILE A 268 13.25 -0.13 -18.27
CA ILE A 268 13.06 -0.48 -19.68
C ILE A 268 12.08 -1.65 -19.79
N GLY A 269 11.12 -1.51 -20.68
CA GLY A 269 10.14 -2.55 -21.01
C GLY A 269 8.79 -2.35 -20.34
N ARG A 270 7.80 -3.10 -20.82
CA ARG A 270 6.46 -3.17 -20.22
C ARG A 270 6.38 -4.42 -19.36
N GLY A 271 5.63 -4.35 -18.26
CA GLY A 271 5.30 -5.54 -17.48
C GLY A 271 4.51 -6.54 -18.33
N PRO A 272 4.51 -7.83 -17.97
CA PRO A 272 3.75 -8.86 -18.68
C PRO A 272 2.23 -8.65 -18.55
N SER A 273 1.77 -7.99 -17.49
CA SER A 273 0.37 -7.68 -17.27
C SER A 273 -0.01 -6.30 -17.81
N ASN A 274 -1.26 -6.18 -18.26
CA ASN A 274 -1.88 -4.92 -18.64
C ASN A 274 -2.29 -4.06 -17.42
N GLY A 275 -2.05 -4.55 -16.19
CA GLY A 275 -2.47 -3.90 -14.95
C GLY A 275 -3.99 -3.88 -14.71
N MET A 276 -4.76 -4.60 -15.52
CA MET A 276 -6.23 -4.66 -15.45
C MET A 276 -6.71 -6.06 -15.07
N ASP A 277 -6.03 -7.08 -15.58
CA ASP A 277 -6.39 -8.48 -15.38
C ASP A 277 -5.34 -9.17 -14.50
N TYR A 278 -5.79 -9.71 -13.38
CA TYR A 278 -4.98 -10.50 -12.46
C TYR A 278 -5.64 -11.84 -12.27
N VAL A 279 -4.88 -12.93 -12.42
CA VAL A 279 -5.37 -14.29 -12.17
C VAL A 279 -5.53 -14.47 -10.66
N PRO A 280 -6.75 -14.68 -10.13
CA PRO A 280 -6.93 -14.92 -8.72
C PRO A 280 -6.30 -16.27 -8.31
N ASN A 281 -5.77 -16.33 -7.10
CA ASN A 281 -5.26 -17.56 -6.50
C ASN A 281 -6.39 -18.60 -6.47
N PRO A 282 -6.20 -19.79 -7.06
CA PRO A 282 -7.25 -20.82 -7.13
C PRO A 282 -7.60 -21.40 -5.76
N ARG A 283 -6.97 -20.98 -4.65
CA ARG A 283 -7.42 -21.29 -3.28
C ARG A 283 -8.64 -20.48 -2.84
N PHE A 284 -9.09 -19.54 -3.65
CA PHE A 284 -10.27 -18.72 -3.42
C PHE A 284 -11.42 -19.17 -4.33
N ASP A 285 -12.65 -18.86 -3.95
CA ASP A 285 -13.81 -19.05 -4.81
C ASP A 285 -13.95 -17.91 -5.85
N SER A 286 -14.96 -18.00 -6.71
CA SER A 286 -15.23 -16.98 -7.74
C SER A 286 -15.61 -15.61 -7.17
N GLU A 287 -16.02 -15.53 -5.89
CA GLU A 287 -16.28 -14.27 -5.19
C GLU A 287 -15.05 -13.76 -4.42
N GLY A 288 -13.95 -14.50 -4.41
CA GLY A 288 -12.75 -14.17 -3.66
C GLY A 288 -12.84 -14.52 -2.18
N ARG A 289 -13.68 -15.46 -1.76
CA ARG A 289 -13.66 -15.97 -0.39
C ARG A 289 -12.58 -17.04 -0.27
N PRO A 290 -11.79 -17.03 0.82
CA PRO A 290 -10.80 -18.07 1.02
C PRO A 290 -11.52 -19.41 1.23
N ARG A 291 -11.00 -20.48 0.64
CA ARG A 291 -11.48 -21.84 0.85
C ARG A 291 -10.59 -22.57 1.86
N PRO A 292 -11.13 -23.49 2.67
CA PRO A 292 -10.29 -24.36 3.50
C PRO A 292 -9.45 -25.28 2.60
N ARG A 293 -8.29 -25.74 3.09
CA ARG A 293 -7.31 -26.55 2.37
C ARG A 293 -7.90 -27.83 1.78
N GLU A 294 -8.89 -28.41 2.46
CA GLU A 294 -9.64 -29.58 1.97
C GLU A 294 -10.34 -29.33 0.63
N GLN A 295 -10.71 -28.09 0.33
CA GLN A 295 -11.38 -27.67 -0.91
C GLN A 295 -10.40 -27.10 -1.95
N TRP A 296 -9.09 -27.10 -1.68
CA TRP A 296 -8.10 -26.65 -2.64
C TRP A 296 -7.94 -27.67 -3.77
N PRO A 297 -7.55 -27.22 -4.97
CA PRO A 297 -7.09 -28.11 -6.03
C PRO A 297 -6.03 -29.08 -5.50
N GLU A 298 -6.07 -30.33 -5.95
CA GLU A 298 -5.25 -31.42 -5.41
C GLU A 298 -3.75 -31.13 -5.52
N GLU A 299 -3.36 -30.47 -6.61
CA GLU A 299 -1.99 -30.05 -6.89
C GLU A 299 -1.47 -28.93 -5.97
N LEU A 300 -2.35 -28.29 -5.17
CA LEU A 300 -2.01 -27.20 -4.25
C LEU A 300 -2.24 -27.51 -2.78
N ARG A 301 -2.73 -28.71 -2.45
CA ARG A 301 -3.02 -29.14 -1.06
C ARG A 301 -1.76 -29.35 -0.23
#